data_AF-A0A957RME0-F1
#
_entry.id   AF-A0A957RME0-F1
#
_cell.length_a   1.000
_cell.length_b   1.000
_cell.length_c   1.000
_cell.angle_alpha   90.00
_cell.angle_beta   90.00
_cell.angle_gamma   90.00
#
_symmetry.space_group_name_H-M   'P 1'
#
loop_
_entity.id
_entity.type
_entity.pdbx_description
1 polymer ?
#
loop_
_entity_poly.entity_id
_entity_poly.type
_entity_poly.pdbx_seq_one_letter_code
_entity_poly.pdbx_strand_id
1 'polypeptide(L)'
;DDGVDRLDGITMMLIAIGEQTKRLDHLLDIDLADEYPEVDWRGVKGIRDFLSHHYFVLDAEVIFDVCRNKIDGLADAIDSLDASLYGDTRSPER
;
A
#
# COMPACT_ATOMS: atom_id res chain seq x y z
N ASP A 1 25.29 -6.08 0.67
CA ASP A 1 25.00 -6.79 1.92
C ASP A 1 23.55 -7.18 1.75
N ASP A 2 23.29 -8.44 1.41
CA ASP A 2 22.03 -8.85 0.77
C ASP A 2 20.77 -8.49 1.58
N GLY A 3 20.90 -8.33 2.90
CA GLY A 3 19.80 -7.91 3.78
C GLY A 3 19.41 -6.44 3.60
N VAL A 4 20.38 -5.55 3.47
CA VAL A 4 20.15 -4.11 3.27
C VAL A 4 19.55 -3.86 1.88
N ASP A 5 20.10 -4.52 0.85
CA ASP A 5 19.61 -4.40 -0.52
C ASP A 5 18.13 -4.84 -0.65
N ARG A 6 17.71 -5.85 0.12
CA ARG A 6 16.31 -6.30 0.20
C ARG A 6 15.41 -5.30 0.92
N LEU A 7 15.88 -4.74 2.03
CA LEU A 7 15.14 -3.73 2.80
C LEU A 7 14.89 -2.49 1.95
N ASP A 8 15.89 -2.08 1.16
CA ASP A 8 15.79 -0.96 0.24
C ASP A 8 14.75 -1.23 -0.85
N GLY A 9 14.75 -2.42 -1.43
CA GLY A 9 13.74 -2.84 -2.40
C GLY A 9 12.32 -2.81 -1.84
N ILE A 10 12.12 -3.34 -0.63
CA ILE A 10 10.82 -3.30 0.06
C ILE A 10 10.39 -1.86 0.32
N THR A 11 11.31 -1.02 0.80
CA THR A 11 11.05 0.39 1.08
C THR A 11 10.60 1.15 -0.16
N MET A 12 11.28 0.93 -1.29
CA MET A 12 10.90 1.50 -2.58
C MET A 12 9.51 1.05 -3.02
N MET A 13 9.14 -0.21 -2.79
CA MET A 13 7.82 -0.73 -3.11
C MET A 13 6.72 -0.11 -2.24
N LEU A 14 6.97 0.07 -0.93
CA LEU A 14 6.05 0.75 -0.02
C LEU A 14 5.85 2.23 -0.41
N ILE A 15 6.91 2.93 -0.82
CA ILE A 15 6.82 4.30 -1.37
C ILE A 15 5.93 4.32 -2.61
N ALA A 16 6.13 3.37 -3.53
CA ALA A 16 5.34 3.29 -4.76
C ALA A 16 3.85 3.04 -4.46
N ILE A 17 3.54 2.13 -3.53
CA ILE A 17 2.17 1.86 -3.07
C ILE A 17 1.53 3.14 -2.52
N GLY A 18 2.18 3.82 -1.57
CA GLY A 18 1.64 5.05 -0.98
C GLY A 18 1.38 6.16 -2.01
N GLU A 19 2.27 6.32 -3.00
CA GLU A 19 2.09 7.27 -4.10
C GLU A 19 0.92 6.90 -5.02
N GLN A 20 0.76 5.62 -5.38
CA GLN A 20 -0.35 5.20 -6.24
C GLN A 20 -1.69 5.28 -5.50
N THR A 21 -1.75 4.87 -4.23
CA THR A 21 -2.95 4.95 -3.41
C THR A 21 -3.47 6.38 -3.29
N LYS A 22 -2.58 7.37 -3.16
CA LYS A 22 -2.98 8.80 -3.12
C LYS A 22 -3.66 9.28 -4.40
N ARG A 23 -3.40 8.63 -5.54
CA ARG A 23 -3.99 8.99 -6.83
C ARG A 23 -5.35 8.32 -7.05
N LEU A 24 -5.63 7.21 -6.36
CA LEU A 24 -6.84 6.42 -6.58
C LEU A 24 -8.13 7.20 -6.28
N ASP A 25 -8.20 7.96 -5.17
CA ASP A 25 -9.40 8.75 -4.84
C ASP A 25 -9.79 9.68 -6.01
N HIS A 26 -8.80 10.38 -6.56
CA HIS A 26 -9.00 11.30 -7.68
C HIS A 26 -9.33 10.56 -8.98
N LEU A 27 -8.71 9.40 -9.24
CA LEU A 27 -8.94 8.65 -10.48
C LEU A 27 -10.35 8.05 -10.53
N LEU A 28 -10.88 7.66 -9.38
CA LEU A 28 -12.16 6.98 -9.25
C LEU A 28 -13.30 7.92 -8.84
N ASP A 29 -12.98 9.16 -8.45
CA ASP A 29 -13.93 10.15 -7.92
C ASP A 29 -14.69 9.63 -6.69
N ILE A 30 -13.97 8.96 -5.77
CA ILE A 30 -14.48 8.39 -4.51
C ILE A 30 -13.60 8.80 -3.33
N ASP A 31 -14.11 8.67 -2.10
CA ASP A 31 -13.28 8.68 -0.89
C ASP A 31 -13.05 7.25 -0.41
N LEU A 32 -11.82 6.75 -0.58
CA LEU A 32 -11.48 5.39 -0.15
C LEU A 32 -11.66 5.18 1.35
N ALA A 33 -11.50 6.22 2.17
CA ALA A 33 -11.65 6.11 3.61
C ALA A 33 -13.10 5.93 4.05
N ASP A 34 -14.05 6.44 3.26
CA ASP A 34 -15.48 6.26 3.50
C ASP A 34 -15.97 4.91 2.95
N GLU A 35 -15.49 4.49 1.78
CA GLU A 35 -15.91 3.24 1.10
C GLU A 35 -15.26 1.98 1.69
N TYR A 36 -14.01 2.06 2.16
CA TYR A 36 -13.22 0.93 2.70
C TYR A 36 -12.61 1.29 4.08
N PRO A 37 -13.43 1.54 5.11
CA PRO A 37 -12.98 2.09 6.40
C PRO A 37 -12.10 1.15 7.23
N GLU A 38 -12.01 -0.13 6.86
CA GLU A 38 -11.14 -1.13 7.50
C GLU A 38 -9.65 -0.89 7.27
N VAL A 39 -9.29 -0.11 6.24
CA VAL A 39 -7.89 0.24 5.93
C VAL A 39 -7.55 1.63 6.45
N ASP A 40 -6.38 1.76 7.08
CA ASP A 40 -5.81 3.07 7.42
C ASP A 40 -5.24 3.78 6.17
N TRP A 41 -6.12 4.31 5.33
CA TRP A 41 -5.74 5.00 4.10
C TRP A 41 -4.85 6.21 4.32
N ARG A 42 -5.00 6.88 5.47
CA ARG A 42 -4.13 8.00 5.84
C ARG A 42 -2.71 7.50 6.09
N GLY A 43 -2.56 6.39 6.80
CA GLY A 43 -1.29 5.70 7.01
C GLY A 43 -0.67 5.23 5.69
N VAL A 44 -1.45 4.59 4.81
CA VAL A 44 -0.99 4.12 3.49
C VAL A 44 -0.49 5.28 2.62
N LYS A 45 -1.26 6.38 2.52
CA LYS A 45 -0.86 7.56 1.75
C LYS A 45 0.35 8.27 2.37
N GLY A 46 0.45 8.25 3.70
CA GLY A 46 1.54 8.87 4.47
C GLY A 46 2.84 8.08 4.49
N ILE A 47 2.83 6.79 4.14
CA ILE A 47 4.02 5.94 4.25
C ILE A 47 5.16 6.44 3.36
N ARG A 48 4.86 6.96 2.16
CA ARG A 48 5.88 7.55 1.29
C ARG A 48 6.61 8.69 1.99
N ASP A 49 5.85 9.63 2.58
CA ASP A 49 6.42 10.83 3.18
C ASP A 49 7.25 10.46 4.42
N PHE A 50 6.83 9.43 5.15
CA PHE A 50 7.60 8.86 6.25
C PHE A 50 8.91 8.23 5.76
N LEU A 51 8.82 7.32 4.80
CA LEU A 51 9.98 6.57 4.29
C LEU A 51 10.98 7.47 3.56
N SER A 52 10.54 8.47 2.80
CA SER A 52 11.45 9.34 2.04
C SER A 52 12.26 10.30 2.92
N HIS A 53 11.71 10.73 4.06
CA HIS A 53 12.38 11.68 4.95
C HIS A 53 13.15 10.99 6.09
N HIS A 54 12.64 9.84 6.56
CA HIS A 54 13.23 9.12 7.70
C HIS A 54 14.04 7.89 7.28
N TYR A 55 14.33 7.72 5.98
CA TYR A 55 15.09 6.60 5.43
C TYR A 55 16.45 6.32 6.10
N PHE A 56 17.16 7.35 6.58
CA PHE A 56 18.45 7.14 7.24
C PHE A 56 18.34 6.59 8.66
N VAL A 57 17.14 6.67 9.25
CA VAL A 57 16.81 6.14 10.58
C VAL A 57 15.79 5.00 10.43
N LEU A 58 15.76 4.36 9.26
CA LEU A 58 14.76 3.36 8.94
C LEU A 58 14.96 2.12 9.83
N ASP A 59 14.00 1.89 10.71
CA ASP A 59 13.98 0.71 11.55
C ASP A 59 13.40 -0.45 10.73
N ALA A 60 14.23 -1.47 10.49
CA ALA A 60 13.82 -2.68 9.77
C ALA A 60 12.65 -3.39 10.47
N GLU A 61 12.51 -3.25 11.79
CA GLU A 61 11.37 -3.80 12.53
C GLU A 61 10.06 -3.09 12.16
N VAL A 62 10.09 -1.79 11.93
CA VAL A 62 8.92 -1.01 11.51
C VAL A 62 8.49 -1.42 10.10
N ILE A 63 9.44 -1.57 9.17
CA ILE A 63 9.12 -2.04 7.81
C ILE A 63 8.55 -3.45 7.85
N PHE A 64 9.15 -4.32 8.66
CA PHE A 64 8.67 -5.68 8.83
C PHE A 64 7.26 -5.71 9.43
N ASP A 65 6.96 -4.88 10.42
CA ASP A 65 5.63 -4.76 11.02
C ASP A 65 4.58 -4.31 9.98
N VAL A 66 4.90 -3.28 9.19
CA VAL A 66 4.02 -2.83 8.09
C VAL A 66 3.75 -3.96 7.11
N CYS A 67 4.82 -4.61 6.62
CA CYS A 67 4.70 -5.71 5.67
C CYS A 67 3.86 -6.86 6.23
N ARG A 68 4.02 -7.18 7.51
CA ARG A 68 3.36 -8.33 8.15
C ARG A 68 1.92 -8.06 8.55
N ASN A 69 1.61 -6.84 8.98
CA ASN A 69 0.36 -6.55 9.69
C ASN A 69 -0.56 -5.58 8.93
N LYS A 70 -0.09 -4.92 7.86
CA LYS A 70 -0.86 -3.88 7.16
C LYS A 70 -1.06 -4.17 5.68
N ILE A 71 -0.14 -4.87 5.03
CA ILE A 71 -0.20 -5.10 3.57
C ILE A 71 -1.36 -6.01 3.18
N ASP A 72 -1.63 -7.08 3.93
CA ASP A 72 -2.70 -8.02 3.59
C ASP A 72 -4.08 -7.33 3.55
N GLY A 73 -4.40 -6.53 4.58
CA GLY A 73 -5.67 -5.79 4.62
C GLY A 73 -5.79 -4.73 3.52
N LEU A 74 -4.67 -4.11 3.12
CA LEU A 74 -4.67 -3.21 1.96
C LEU A 74 -4.91 -3.97 0.65
N ALA A 75 -4.29 -5.13 0.48
CA ALA A 75 -4.47 -5.96 -0.71
C ALA A 75 -5.93 -6.41 -0.86
N ASP A 76 -6.55 -6.89 0.24
CA ASP A 76 -7.95 -7.32 0.26
C ASP A 76 -8.91 -6.18 -0.14
N ALA A 77 -8.66 -4.95 0.35
CA ALA A 77 -9.47 -3.79 -0.01
C ALA A 77 -9.30 -3.39 -1.48
N ILE A 78 -8.08 -3.46 -2.03
CA ILE A 78 -7.82 -3.18 -3.45
C ILE A 78 -8.45 -4.25 -4.35
N ASP A 79 -8.41 -5.52 -3.96
CA ASP A 79 -9.08 -6.59 -4.71
C ASP A 79 -10.62 -6.41 -4.68
N SER A 80 -11.16 -6.01 -3.53
CA SER A 80 -12.59 -5.69 -3.39
C SER A 80 -13.00 -4.47 -4.24
N LEU A 81 -12.13 -3.46 -4.31
CA LEU A 81 -12.30 -2.29 -5.18
C LEU A 81 -12.25 -2.67 -6.65
N ASP A 82 -11.29 -3.48 -7.07
CA ASP A 82 -11.21 -3.92 -8.46
C ASP A 82 -12.45 -4.73 -8.87
N ALA A 83 -12.89 -5.64 -8.01
CA ALA A 83 -14.11 -6.41 -8.23
C ALA A 83 -15.37 -5.53 -8.33
N SER A 84 -15.45 -4.44 -7.56
CA SER A 84 -16.58 -3.50 -7.62
C SER A 84 -16.59 -2.68 -8.92
N LEU A 85 -15.42 -2.36 -9.47
CA LEU A 85 -15.28 -1.55 -10.69
C LEU A 85 -15.53 -2.34 -11.98
N TYR A 86 -15.05 -3.59 -12.06
CA TYR A 86 -15.10 -4.37 -13.30
C TYR A 86 -16.08 -5.55 -13.27
N GLY A 87 -16.70 -5.82 -12.13
CA GLY A 87 -17.44 -7.06 -11.90
C GLY A 87 -16.53 -8.29 -12.03
N ASP A 88 -17.04 -9.48 -11.73
CA ASP A 88 -16.34 -10.77 -11.84
C ASP A 88 -16.01 -11.14 -13.32
N THR A 89 -15.12 -10.36 -13.96
CA THR A 89 -14.66 -10.57 -15.33
C THR A 89 -13.19 -10.99 -15.39
N ARG A 90 -12.50 -11.08 -14.24
CA ARG A 90 -11.21 -11.75 -14.14
C ARG A 90 -11.40 -13.26 -14.07
N SER A 91 -11.47 -13.90 -15.24
CA SER A 91 -11.12 -15.33 -15.35
C SER A 91 -9.71 -15.56 -14.77
N PRO A 92 -9.48 -16.65 -14.05
CA PRO A 92 -8.21 -16.88 -13.34
C PRO A 92 -7.16 -17.34 -14.34
N GLU A 93 -6.45 -16.41 -14.98
CA GLU A 93 -5.14 -16.72 -15.53
C GLU A 93 -4.10 -16.58 -14.42
N ARG A 94 -3.91 -17.69 -13.70
CA ARG A 94 -2.72 -17.99 -12.91
C ARG A 94 -1.65 -18.60 -13.80
#